data_AF-D4ZDL3-F1
#
_entry.id   AF-D4ZDL3-F1
#
_cell.length_a   1.000
_cell.length_b   1.000
_cell.length_c   1.000
_cell.angle_alpha   90.00
_cell.angle_beta   90.00
_cell.angle_gamma   90.00
#
_symmetry.space_group_name_H-M   'P 1'
#
loop_
_entity.id
_entity.type
_entity.pdbx_description
1 polymer ?
#
loop_
_entity_poly.entity_id
_entity_poly.type
_entity_poly.pdbx_seq_one_letter_code
_entity_poly.pdbx_strand_id
1 'polypeptide(L)'
;MNEPMAAKKLAHRRDPISDPLILDWQNIELPRTWADEINFKTRTNVGRLFRSLFKKGNGRAELPDSFPPGILGKEDLPKYLQQEFHGIPNGNYSNNITKGYISAFDVTMLGKMKPVRREIASWFNSCKRVLDLGCAGGHMAAALKDEGIADVWGLDPSPYLLKHGAKANPKVNFIQGLAEDLKFSDRRFDGITASFLFHEMPPQYIDLALGECHRVLDEGGLLAISEPSSIQFKASWWTMLKQYGFSGIYFKWLARHVYEPFVPAWHKQDIEQRLQGHGFEVLINRRGMPEHTVLARKCTL
;
A
#
# COMPACT_ATOMS: atom_id res chain seq x y z
N MET A 1 39.13 -1.03 -20.64
CA MET A 1 38.96 -0.29 -19.38
C MET A 1 37.47 -0.23 -19.06
N ASN A 2 37.07 -1.04 -18.07
CA ASN A 2 35.87 -1.00 -17.21
C ASN A 2 34.50 -0.62 -17.82
N GLU A 3 33.74 -1.63 -18.22
CA GLU A 3 32.27 -1.63 -18.09
C GLU A 3 31.88 -1.79 -16.60
N PRO A 4 30.81 -1.13 -16.11
CA PRO A 4 30.39 -1.25 -14.73
C PRO A 4 29.68 -2.59 -14.51
N MET A 5 30.32 -3.39 -13.67
CA MET A 5 29.99 -4.72 -13.16
C MET A 5 28.70 -4.79 -12.29
N ALA A 6 27.70 -3.95 -12.55
CA ALA A 6 26.52 -3.78 -11.69
C ALA A 6 25.19 -4.28 -12.30
N ALA A 7 25.14 -4.58 -13.61
CA ALA A 7 23.88 -4.92 -14.30
C ALA A 7 23.70 -6.43 -14.63
N LYS A 8 24.58 -7.32 -14.13
CA LYS A 8 24.58 -8.75 -14.52
C LYS A 8 24.45 -9.77 -13.37
N LYS A 9 23.89 -9.37 -12.22
CA LYS A 9 23.53 -10.30 -11.13
C LYS A 9 22.11 -10.04 -10.63
N LEU A 10 21.10 -10.47 -11.37
CA LEU A 10 19.72 -10.65 -10.85
C LEU A 10 18.89 -11.66 -11.67
N ALA A 11 19.54 -12.52 -12.45
CA ALA A 11 18.93 -13.74 -12.98
C ALA A 11 19.45 -14.95 -12.19
N HIS A 12 19.24 -14.95 -10.87
CA HIS A 12 19.29 -16.22 -10.14
C HIS A 12 18.02 -16.98 -10.55
N ARG A 13 18.18 -18.16 -11.15
CA ARG A 13 17.11 -19.17 -11.18
C ARG A 13 16.66 -19.34 -9.72
N ARG A 14 15.49 -18.80 -9.39
CA ARG A 14 14.85 -19.04 -8.10
C ARG A 14 14.35 -20.48 -8.15
N ASP A 15 14.67 -21.29 -7.16
CA ASP A 15 14.04 -22.61 -6.95
C ASP A 15 12.51 -22.45 -7.01
N PRO A 16 11.71 -23.48 -7.35
CA PRO A 16 10.25 -23.35 -7.38
C PRO A 16 9.76 -22.82 -6.04
N ILE A 17 9.39 -21.54 -6.01
CA ILE A 17 8.91 -20.85 -4.82
C ILE A 17 7.53 -21.44 -4.51
N SER A 18 7.45 -22.25 -3.46
CA SER A 18 6.17 -22.56 -2.83
C SER A 18 5.57 -21.28 -2.24
N ASP A 19 4.24 -21.20 -2.14
CA ASP A 19 3.58 -20.08 -1.48
C ASP A 19 4.23 -19.79 -0.10
N PRO A 20 4.45 -18.52 0.24
CA PRO A 20 5.11 -18.15 1.49
C PRO A 20 4.28 -18.61 2.69
N LEU A 21 4.98 -18.98 3.76
CA LEU A 21 4.34 -19.47 4.98
C LEU A 21 3.55 -18.35 5.65
N ILE A 22 2.27 -18.61 5.92
CA ILE A 22 1.39 -17.69 6.64
C ILE A 22 1.65 -17.83 8.13
N LEU A 23 2.07 -16.74 8.78
CA LEU A 23 2.21 -16.68 10.22
C LEU A 23 0.82 -16.67 10.89
N ASP A 24 0.75 -17.13 12.15
CA ASP A 24 -0.46 -16.99 12.96
C ASP A 24 -0.64 -15.55 13.45
N TRP A 25 -1.01 -14.66 12.52
CA TRP A 25 -1.22 -13.23 12.77
C TRP A 25 -2.26 -12.95 13.86
N GLN A 26 -3.19 -13.86 14.11
CA GLN A 26 -4.25 -13.65 15.10
C GLN A 26 -3.69 -13.74 16.52
N ASN A 27 -2.76 -14.68 16.73
CA ASN A 27 -2.17 -14.96 18.05
C ASN A 27 -0.74 -14.42 18.21
N ILE A 28 -0.10 -13.91 17.14
CA ILE A 28 1.26 -13.39 17.23
C ILE A 28 1.37 -12.20 18.19
N GLU A 29 2.34 -12.25 19.10
CA GLU A 29 2.68 -11.14 19.97
C GLU A 29 3.71 -10.25 19.27
N LEU A 30 3.36 -8.99 19.07
CA LEU A 30 4.27 -7.99 18.49
C LEU A 30 4.79 -7.11 19.62
N PRO A 31 6.09 -6.75 19.60
CA PRO A 31 6.66 -5.82 20.56
C PRO A 31 5.87 -4.50 20.57
N ARG A 32 5.80 -3.88 21.74
CA ARG A 32 5.22 -2.54 21.86
C ARG A 32 6.23 -1.52 21.35
N THR A 33 5.73 -0.44 20.75
CA THR A 33 6.57 0.70 20.37
C THR A 33 6.30 1.89 21.27
N TRP A 34 7.15 2.92 21.20
CA TRP A 34 6.95 4.14 22.01
C TRP A 34 5.57 4.78 21.79
N ALA A 35 4.99 4.61 20.59
CA ALA A 35 3.66 5.10 20.26
C ALA A 35 2.56 4.37 21.04
N ASP A 36 2.77 3.09 21.38
CA ASP A 36 1.86 2.30 22.23
C ASP A 36 1.94 2.70 23.71
N GLU A 37 2.98 3.43 24.11
CA GLU A 37 3.25 3.87 25.48
C GLU A 37 2.83 5.32 25.74
N ILE A 38 2.27 6.00 24.74
CA ILE A 38 1.75 7.36 24.87
C ILE A 38 0.61 7.35 25.89
N ASN A 39 0.90 7.88 27.08
CA ASN A 39 -0.04 8.07 28.17
C ASN A 39 0.03 9.54 28.60
N PHE A 40 -1.12 10.21 28.71
CA PHE A 40 -1.24 11.62 29.09
C PHE A 40 -0.80 11.92 30.54
N LYS A 41 -0.36 10.91 31.30
CA LYS A 41 0.14 11.04 32.68
C LYS A 41 1.60 11.50 32.79
N THR A 42 2.41 11.42 31.72
CA THR A 42 3.85 11.77 31.74
C THR A 42 4.17 12.91 30.77
N ARG A 43 4.70 14.03 31.29
CA ARG A 43 5.02 15.26 30.53
C ARG A 43 5.95 15.02 29.32
N THR A 44 6.87 14.07 29.41
CA THR A 44 7.80 13.67 28.33
C THR A 44 7.09 13.02 27.15
N ASN A 45 6.11 12.15 27.39
CA ASN A 45 5.35 11.45 26.34
C ASN A 45 4.39 12.42 25.62
N VAL A 46 3.80 13.36 26.37
CA VAL A 46 3.01 14.47 25.80
C VAL A 46 3.90 15.33 24.91
N GLY A 47 5.08 15.76 25.38
CA GLY A 47 6.02 16.54 24.57
C GLY A 47 6.57 15.82 23.33
N ARG A 48 6.63 14.48 23.34
CA ARG A 48 7.01 13.65 22.18
C ARG A 48 5.88 13.55 21.17
N LEU A 49 4.64 13.33 21.63
CA LEU A 49 3.43 13.34 20.79
C LEU A 49 3.27 14.71 20.10
N PHE A 50 3.35 15.81 20.85
CA PHE A 50 3.31 17.16 20.28
C PHE A 50 4.44 17.35 19.24
N ARG A 51 5.67 16.94 19.53
CA ARG A 51 6.77 17.05 18.53
C ARG A 51 6.56 16.20 17.28
N SER A 52 5.96 15.02 17.39
CA SER A 52 5.62 14.16 16.24
C SER A 52 4.51 14.78 15.38
N LEU A 53 3.43 15.27 16.00
CA LEU A 53 2.30 15.90 15.32
C LEU A 53 2.66 17.22 14.60
N PHE A 54 3.65 17.96 15.10
CA PHE A 54 4.07 19.25 14.53
C PHE A 54 5.38 19.19 13.73
N LYS A 55 5.97 18.00 13.54
CA LYS A 55 7.20 17.85 12.74
C LYS A 55 6.87 18.04 11.25
N LYS A 56 7.55 19.00 10.61
CA LYS A 56 7.55 19.09 9.14
C LYS A 56 8.55 18.08 8.57
N GLY A 57 8.06 17.05 7.88
CA GLY A 57 8.88 16.04 7.17
C GLY A 57 8.90 14.65 7.81
N ASN A 58 9.62 13.72 7.18
CA ASN A 58 9.62 12.30 7.52
C ASN A 58 10.41 12.04 8.81
N GLY A 59 9.71 11.84 9.93
CA GLY A 59 10.30 11.13 11.06
C GLY A 59 10.74 9.73 10.64
N ARG A 60 11.72 9.16 11.32
CA ARG A 60 12.03 7.73 11.18
C ARG A 60 11.19 6.98 12.18
N ALA A 61 10.55 5.90 11.74
CA ALA A 61 9.92 4.96 12.65
C ALA A 61 11.02 4.33 13.51
N GLU A 62 10.77 4.28 14.81
CA GLU A 62 11.58 3.53 15.76
C GLU A 62 11.04 2.11 15.80
N LEU A 63 11.64 1.27 14.95
CA LEU A 63 11.38 -0.15 14.94
C LEU A 63 12.01 -0.82 16.17
N PRO A 64 11.32 -1.81 16.77
CA PRO A 64 11.88 -2.70 17.77
C PRO A 64 13.21 -3.31 17.33
N ASP A 65 14.10 -3.58 18.29
CA ASP A 65 15.40 -4.20 18.03
C ASP A 65 15.26 -5.65 17.52
N SER A 66 14.18 -6.33 17.89
CA SER A 66 13.88 -7.68 17.42
C SER A 66 12.37 -7.89 17.24
N PHE A 67 12.04 -8.75 16.28
CA PHE A 67 10.70 -9.28 16.06
C PHE A 67 10.69 -10.80 16.25
N PRO A 68 9.52 -11.42 16.46
CA PRO A 68 9.39 -12.87 16.41
C PRO A 68 9.96 -13.47 15.11
N PRO A 69 10.42 -14.72 15.12
CA PRO A 69 10.93 -15.39 13.92
C PRO A 69 9.93 -15.34 12.75
N GLY A 70 10.44 -15.08 11.55
CA GLY A 70 9.63 -14.99 10.33
C GLY A 70 9.06 -13.61 10.03
N ILE A 71 9.24 -12.62 10.91
CA ILE A 71 8.90 -11.22 10.65
C ILE A 71 10.15 -10.46 10.19
N LEU A 72 10.01 -9.69 9.11
CA LEU A 72 11.05 -8.78 8.61
C LEU A 72 11.29 -7.66 9.63
N GLY A 73 12.55 -7.53 10.07
CA GLY A 73 13.00 -6.53 11.01
C GLY A 73 13.58 -5.29 10.34
N LYS A 74 14.18 -4.43 11.16
CA LYS A 74 14.79 -3.17 10.72
C LYS A 74 15.90 -3.35 9.68
N GLU A 75 16.64 -4.46 9.74
CA GLU A 75 17.74 -4.75 8.82
C GLU A 75 17.24 -5.27 7.46
N ASP A 76 16.07 -5.93 7.46
CA ASP A 76 15.45 -6.50 6.27
C ASP A 76 14.65 -5.45 5.48
N LEU A 77 14.10 -4.44 6.16
CA LEU A 77 13.23 -3.43 5.54
C LEU A 77 14.04 -2.32 4.85
N PRO A 78 13.73 -1.95 3.60
CA PRO A 78 14.30 -0.79 2.95
C PRO A 78 14.11 0.50 3.75
N LYS A 79 15.09 1.41 3.71
CA LYS A 79 15.07 2.67 4.48
C LYS A 79 13.84 3.55 4.20
N TYR A 80 13.21 3.42 3.04
CA TYR A 80 12.01 4.21 2.73
C TYR A 80 10.77 3.73 3.52
N LEU A 81 10.73 2.44 3.88
CA LEU A 81 9.67 1.85 4.71
C LEU A 81 9.87 2.07 6.22
N GLN A 82 11.04 2.56 6.63
CA GLN A 82 11.35 2.88 8.03
C GLN A 82 11.01 4.34 8.39
N GLN A 83 10.02 4.92 7.73
CA GLN A 83 9.59 6.31 7.89
C GLN A 83 8.24 6.37 8.63
N GLU A 84 7.98 7.48 9.31
CA GLU A 84 6.66 7.78 9.84
C GLU A 84 5.74 8.19 8.68
N PHE A 85 4.87 7.28 8.27
CA PHE A 85 3.86 7.54 7.24
C PHE A 85 2.71 8.41 7.78
N HIS A 86 2.18 9.28 6.93
CA HIS A 86 1.01 10.15 7.19
C HIS A 86 1.06 11.00 8.48
N GLY A 87 2.24 11.33 8.99
CA GLY A 87 2.39 12.10 10.25
C GLY A 87 1.87 11.36 11.49
N ILE A 88 1.75 10.04 11.39
CA ILE A 88 1.28 9.18 12.46
C ILE A 88 2.44 8.86 13.42
N PRO A 89 2.26 8.95 14.74
CA PRO A 89 3.27 8.55 15.71
C PRO A 89 3.77 7.12 15.45
N ASN A 90 5.05 6.97 15.10
CA ASN A 90 5.68 5.70 14.69
C ASN A 90 5.09 5.05 13.42
N GLY A 91 4.37 5.80 12.59
CA GLY A 91 3.83 5.36 11.31
C GLY A 91 2.96 4.10 11.42
N ASN A 92 3.25 3.12 10.56
CA ASN A 92 2.55 1.84 10.51
C ASN A 92 3.06 0.83 11.55
N TYR A 93 3.93 1.22 12.49
CA TYR A 93 4.59 0.32 13.44
C TYR A 93 4.14 0.56 14.89
N SER A 94 2.86 0.33 15.17
CA SER A 94 2.28 0.44 16.51
C SER A 94 1.07 -0.48 16.63
N ASN A 95 0.85 -1.09 17.80
CA ASN A 95 -0.36 -1.89 18.03
C ASN A 95 -1.62 -1.00 18.07
N ASN A 96 -1.56 0.14 18.76
CA ASN A 96 -2.74 0.95 19.05
C ASN A 96 -3.04 2.00 17.98
N ILE A 97 -2.01 2.71 17.53
CA ILE A 97 -2.18 3.82 16.60
C ILE A 97 -2.60 3.31 15.22
N THR A 98 -1.97 2.23 14.74
CA THR A 98 -2.30 1.59 13.47
C THR A 98 -3.74 1.08 13.42
N LYS A 99 -4.26 0.54 14.54
CA LYS A 99 -5.68 0.14 14.64
C LYS A 99 -6.63 1.33 14.44
N GLY A 100 -6.32 2.45 15.09
CA GLY A 100 -7.07 3.70 14.97
C GLY A 100 -7.04 4.23 13.53
N TYR A 101 -5.86 4.19 12.89
CA TYR A 101 -5.69 4.60 11.49
C TYR A 101 -6.56 3.78 10.53
N ILE A 102 -6.51 2.44 10.60
CA ILE A 102 -7.34 1.56 9.77
C ILE A 102 -8.82 1.94 9.87
N SER A 103 -9.31 2.16 11.11
CA SER A 103 -10.71 2.48 11.37
C SER A 103 -11.11 3.90 10.95
N ALA A 104 -10.19 4.86 11.06
CA ALA A 104 -10.44 6.26 10.74
C ALA A 104 -10.29 6.61 9.26
N PHE A 105 -9.54 5.81 8.47
CA PHE A 105 -9.22 6.13 7.08
C PHE A 105 -10.48 6.39 6.23
N ASP A 106 -11.47 5.51 6.29
CA ASP A 106 -12.73 5.69 5.53
C ASP A 106 -13.51 6.92 5.97
N VAL A 107 -13.47 7.28 7.26
CA VAL A 107 -14.10 8.48 7.80
C VAL A 107 -13.41 9.73 7.27
N THR A 108 -12.07 9.75 7.29
CA THR A 108 -11.25 10.81 6.68
C THR A 108 -11.53 10.94 5.18
N MET A 109 -11.77 9.82 4.50
CA MET A 109 -12.15 9.83 3.09
C MET A 109 -13.65 10.07 2.85
N LEU A 110 -14.39 10.56 3.87
CA LEU A 110 -15.83 10.88 3.81
C LEU A 110 -16.69 9.71 3.27
N GLY A 111 -16.29 8.48 3.56
CA GLY A 111 -16.94 7.25 3.11
C GLY A 111 -16.76 6.93 1.62
N LYS A 112 -16.03 7.75 0.86
CA LYS A 112 -15.89 7.60 -0.60
C LYS A 112 -15.13 6.34 -1.02
N MET A 113 -14.28 5.79 -0.16
CA MET A 113 -13.47 4.62 -0.53
C MET A 113 -14.25 3.30 -0.54
N LYS A 114 -15.35 3.19 0.20
CA LYS A 114 -16.17 1.97 0.21
C LYS A 114 -16.77 1.65 -1.17
N PRO A 115 -17.46 2.57 -1.88
CA PRO A 115 -17.93 2.30 -3.23
C PRO A 115 -16.79 2.10 -4.23
N VAL A 116 -15.67 2.84 -4.10
CA VAL A 116 -14.49 2.64 -4.95
C VAL A 116 -13.94 1.22 -4.83
N ARG A 117 -13.76 0.70 -3.60
CA ARG A 117 -13.28 -0.67 -3.38
C ARG A 117 -14.24 -1.72 -3.93
N ARG A 118 -15.56 -1.52 -3.79
CA ARG A 118 -16.56 -2.42 -4.39
C ARG A 118 -16.47 -2.43 -5.92
N GLU A 119 -16.34 -1.26 -6.53
CA GLU A 119 -16.17 -1.16 -7.97
C GLU A 119 -14.89 -1.86 -8.43
N ILE A 120 -13.76 -1.58 -7.78
CA ILE A 120 -12.49 -2.25 -8.10
C ILE A 120 -12.64 -3.76 -7.95
N ALA A 121 -13.23 -4.24 -6.84
CA ALA A 121 -13.41 -5.67 -6.61
C ALA A 121 -14.26 -6.32 -7.71
N SER A 122 -15.31 -5.64 -8.18
CA SER A 122 -16.19 -6.16 -9.24
C SER A 122 -15.47 -6.42 -10.57
N TRP A 123 -14.33 -5.77 -10.83
CA TRP A 123 -13.50 -6.05 -12.01
C TRP A 123 -12.84 -7.43 -11.96
N PHE A 124 -12.76 -8.05 -10.78
CA PHE A 124 -12.13 -9.35 -10.54
C PHE A 124 -13.12 -10.49 -10.36
N ASN A 125 -14.40 -10.31 -10.71
CA ASN A 125 -15.47 -11.31 -10.52
C ASN A 125 -15.22 -12.67 -11.22
N SER A 126 -14.32 -12.71 -12.20
CA SER A 126 -13.90 -13.92 -12.93
C SER A 126 -12.58 -14.51 -12.42
N CYS A 127 -11.88 -13.80 -11.54
CA CYS A 127 -10.63 -14.25 -10.94
C CYS A 127 -10.88 -15.25 -9.81
N LYS A 128 -9.93 -16.17 -9.62
CA LYS A 128 -9.95 -17.15 -8.52
C LYS A 128 -8.88 -16.86 -7.47
N ARG A 129 -7.76 -16.27 -7.91
CA ARG A 129 -6.55 -16.00 -7.14
C ARG A 129 -6.18 -14.53 -7.27
N VAL A 130 -6.32 -13.74 -6.21
CA VAL A 130 -6.01 -12.30 -6.23
C VAL A 130 -5.06 -11.91 -5.10
N LEU A 131 -4.10 -11.04 -5.41
CA LEU A 131 -3.20 -10.42 -4.44
C LEU A 131 -3.56 -8.94 -4.23
N ASP A 132 -3.83 -8.55 -3.00
CA ASP A 132 -3.92 -7.16 -2.57
C ASP A 132 -2.54 -6.68 -2.09
N LEU A 133 -1.89 -5.87 -2.92
CA LEU A 133 -0.54 -5.37 -2.74
C LEU A 133 -0.56 -4.05 -1.94
N GLY A 134 0.13 -4.02 -0.80
CA GLY A 134 -0.01 -2.91 0.16
C GLY A 134 -1.36 -2.98 0.88
N CYS A 135 -1.75 -4.17 1.35
CA CYS A 135 -3.13 -4.41 1.79
C CYS A 135 -3.52 -3.65 3.07
N ALA A 136 -2.56 -3.12 3.83
CA ALA A 136 -2.77 -2.53 5.14
C ALA A 136 -3.66 -3.42 6.04
N GLY A 137 -4.76 -2.88 6.56
CA GLY A 137 -5.75 -3.62 7.36
C GLY A 137 -6.68 -4.55 6.56
N GLY A 138 -6.49 -4.67 5.25
CA GLY A 138 -7.19 -5.64 4.40
C GLY A 138 -8.58 -5.25 3.93
N HIS A 139 -8.94 -3.96 3.89
CA HIS A 139 -10.27 -3.54 3.41
C HIS A 139 -10.52 -3.86 1.93
N MET A 140 -9.49 -3.78 1.08
CA MET A 140 -9.60 -4.15 -0.34
C MET A 140 -9.62 -5.67 -0.49
N ALA A 141 -8.73 -6.40 0.17
CA ALA A 141 -8.79 -7.86 0.28
C ALA A 141 -10.17 -8.39 0.78
N ALA A 142 -10.80 -7.71 1.74
CA ALA A 142 -12.15 -8.05 2.21
C ALA A 142 -13.20 -7.86 1.12
N ALA A 143 -13.16 -6.74 0.39
CA ALA A 143 -14.07 -6.51 -0.73
C ALA A 143 -13.89 -7.54 -1.86
N LEU A 144 -12.66 -8.00 -2.11
CA LEU A 144 -12.39 -9.11 -3.04
C LEU A 144 -13.01 -10.44 -2.57
N LYS A 145 -12.98 -10.72 -1.26
CA LYS A 145 -13.69 -11.88 -0.69
C LYS A 145 -15.21 -11.76 -0.82
N ASP A 146 -15.76 -10.56 -0.67
CA ASP A 146 -17.20 -10.31 -0.82
C ASP A 146 -17.69 -10.56 -2.26
N GLU A 147 -16.82 -10.42 -3.26
CA GLU A 147 -17.09 -10.81 -4.66
C GLU A 147 -17.00 -12.34 -4.91
N GLY A 148 -16.73 -13.13 -3.87
CA GLY A 148 -16.70 -14.60 -3.95
C GLY A 148 -15.34 -15.20 -4.35
N ILE A 149 -14.27 -14.40 -4.37
CA ILE A 149 -12.93 -14.87 -4.73
C ILE A 149 -12.39 -15.81 -3.64
N ALA A 150 -12.12 -17.06 -4.02
CA ALA A 150 -11.76 -18.11 -3.06
C ALA A 150 -10.35 -17.93 -2.47
N ASP A 151 -9.37 -17.54 -3.28
CA ASP A 151 -7.97 -17.38 -2.87
C ASP A 151 -7.58 -15.90 -2.93
N VAL A 152 -7.52 -15.24 -1.78
CA VAL A 152 -7.16 -13.81 -1.67
C VAL A 152 -6.00 -13.68 -0.70
N TRP A 153 -4.91 -13.10 -1.17
CA TRP A 153 -3.72 -12.80 -0.41
C TRP A 153 -3.62 -11.30 -0.16
N GLY A 154 -3.16 -10.90 1.02
CA GLY A 154 -2.83 -9.52 1.35
C GLY A 154 -1.35 -9.42 1.72
N LEU A 155 -0.61 -8.54 1.07
CA LEU A 155 0.81 -8.28 1.36
C LEU A 155 1.01 -6.87 1.87
N ASP A 156 1.69 -6.72 3.00
CA ASP A 156 2.09 -5.41 3.55
C ASP A 156 3.42 -5.53 4.31
N PRO A 157 4.31 -4.51 4.29
CA PRO A 157 5.55 -4.55 5.07
C PRO A 157 5.33 -4.46 6.58
N SER A 158 4.20 -3.91 7.06
CA SER A 158 3.94 -3.75 8.49
C SER A 158 3.30 -4.99 9.11
N PRO A 159 3.97 -5.66 10.08
CA PRO A 159 3.36 -6.78 10.79
C PRO A 159 2.18 -6.34 11.67
N TYR A 160 2.12 -5.07 12.08
CA TYR A 160 1.04 -4.53 12.90
C TYR A 160 -0.25 -4.35 12.10
N LEU A 161 -0.15 -3.88 10.84
CA LEU A 161 -1.28 -3.81 9.92
C LEU A 161 -1.85 -5.21 9.64
N LEU A 162 -0.97 -6.17 9.32
CA LEU A 162 -1.35 -7.56 9.04
C LEU A 162 -2.02 -8.24 10.24
N LYS A 163 -1.50 -8.04 11.46
CA LYS A 163 -2.12 -8.55 12.69
C LYS A 163 -3.56 -8.07 12.85
N HIS A 164 -3.84 -6.79 12.61
CA HIS A 164 -5.21 -6.27 12.68
C HIS A 164 -6.06 -6.77 11.51
N GLY A 165 -5.50 -6.81 10.30
CA GLY A 165 -6.17 -7.31 9.11
C GLY A 165 -6.61 -8.76 9.24
N ALA A 166 -5.75 -9.64 9.75
CA ALA A 166 -6.05 -11.05 9.96
C ALA A 166 -7.15 -11.28 11.01
N LYS A 167 -7.22 -10.44 12.05
CA LYS A 167 -8.30 -10.48 13.05
C LYS A 167 -9.64 -10.04 12.45
N ALA A 168 -9.64 -9.02 11.60
CA ALA A 168 -10.84 -8.51 10.96
C ALA A 168 -11.32 -9.42 9.81
N ASN A 169 -10.38 -10.05 9.10
CA ASN A 169 -10.61 -10.78 7.87
C ASN A 169 -9.93 -12.17 7.90
N PRO A 170 -10.37 -13.10 8.75
CA PRO A 170 -9.68 -14.39 8.98
C PRO A 170 -9.64 -15.32 7.76
N LYS A 171 -10.37 -15.00 6.69
CA LYS A 171 -10.38 -15.75 5.42
C LYS A 171 -9.33 -15.28 4.41
N VAL A 172 -8.65 -14.16 4.68
CA VAL A 172 -7.60 -13.61 3.80
C VAL A 172 -6.24 -14.14 4.24
N ASN A 173 -5.42 -14.53 3.27
CA ASN A 173 -4.06 -15.01 3.48
C ASN A 173 -3.11 -13.81 3.61
N PHE A 174 -2.88 -13.33 4.82
CA PHE A 174 -1.99 -12.20 5.07
C PHE A 174 -0.52 -12.64 5.14
N ILE A 175 0.36 -11.90 4.48
CA ILE A 175 1.81 -12.11 4.54
C ILE A 175 2.55 -10.79 4.64
N GLN A 176 3.70 -10.84 5.31
CA GLN A 176 4.63 -9.73 5.30
C GLN A 176 5.54 -9.82 4.09
N GLY A 177 5.75 -8.71 3.40
CA GLY A 177 6.62 -8.69 2.23
C GLY A 177 6.82 -7.30 1.64
N LEU A 178 7.63 -7.26 0.58
CA LEU A 178 7.97 -6.06 -0.17
C LEU A 178 7.34 -6.13 -1.56
N ALA A 179 6.79 -5.02 -2.04
CA ALA A 179 6.14 -4.97 -3.35
C ALA A 179 7.14 -5.17 -4.51
N GLU A 180 8.37 -4.70 -4.30
CA GLU A 180 9.49 -4.80 -5.24
C GLU A 180 10.21 -6.17 -5.24
N ASP A 181 9.86 -7.08 -4.35
CA ASP A 181 10.50 -8.41 -4.22
C ASP A 181 9.49 -9.45 -3.69
N LEU A 182 8.53 -9.79 -4.56
CA LEU A 182 7.45 -10.71 -4.24
C LEU A 182 7.97 -12.14 -4.15
N LYS A 183 7.79 -12.77 -2.98
CA LYS A 183 8.15 -14.18 -2.73
C LYS A 183 7.06 -15.14 -3.16
N PHE A 184 6.52 -14.94 -4.36
CA PHE A 184 5.56 -15.82 -5.02
C PHE A 184 6.14 -16.42 -6.31
N SER A 185 5.62 -17.56 -6.72
CA SER A 185 5.92 -18.16 -8.02
C SER A 185 5.46 -17.25 -9.17
N ASP A 186 6.08 -17.45 -10.34
CA ASP A 186 5.60 -16.82 -11.57
C ASP A 186 4.14 -17.24 -11.83
N ARG A 187 3.34 -16.34 -12.40
CA ARG A 187 1.96 -16.63 -12.85
C ARG A 187 1.03 -17.22 -11.76
N ARG A 188 1.24 -16.80 -10.51
CA ARG A 188 0.49 -17.25 -9.34
C ARG A 188 -0.92 -16.67 -9.23
N PHE A 189 -1.14 -15.47 -9.77
CA PHE A 189 -2.37 -14.70 -9.57
C PHE A 189 -3.08 -14.38 -10.87
N ASP A 190 -4.41 -14.40 -10.85
CA ASP A 190 -5.27 -13.95 -11.96
C ASP A 190 -5.48 -12.43 -11.89
N GLY A 191 -5.30 -11.85 -10.69
CA GLY A 191 -5.49 -10.44 -10.43
C GLY A 191 -4.59 -9.89 -9.33
N ILE A 192 -4.26 -8.61 -9.43
CA ILE A 192 -3.60 -7.83 -8.39
C ILE A 192 -4.36 -6.52 -8.18
N THR A 193 -4.58 -6.14 -6.93
CA THR A 193 -4.98 -4.78 -6.55
C THR A 193 -3.83 -4.06 -5.88
N ALA A 194 -3.63 -2.77 -6.17
CA ALA A 194 -2.70 -1.90 -5.47
C ALA A 194 -3.43 -0.57 -5.17
N SER A 195 -3.89 -0.42 -3.93
CA SER A 195 -4.67 0.75 -3.51
C SER A 195 -3.87 1.59 -2.51
N PHE A 196 -3.62 2.85 -2.87
CA PHE A 196 -2.90 3.81 -2.04
C PHE A 196 -1.49 3.31 -1.66
N LEU A 197 -0.76 2.78 -2.65
CA LEU A 197 0.56 2.16 -2.45
C LEU A 197 1.67 2.93 -3.18
N PHE A 198 1.54 3.13 -4.48
CA PHE A 198 2.68 3.58 -5.30
C PHE A 198 3.07 5.02 -5.00
N HIS A 199 2.15 5.85 -4.52
CA HIS A 199 2.47 7.20 -4.06
C HIS A 199 3.28 7.26 -2.75
N GLU A 200 3.52 6.12 -2.09
CA GLU A 200 4.36 5.97 -0.90
C GLU A 200 5.73 5.35 -1.22
N MET A 201 5.98 5.02 -2.49
CA MET A 201 7.20 4.36 -2.93
C MET A 201 8.12 5.34 -3.67
N PRO A 202 9.45 5.27 -3.46
CA PRO A 202 10.39 5.97 -4.33
C PRO A 202 10.28 5.43 -5.77
N PRO A 203 10.45 6.28 -6.81
CA PRO A 203 10.22 5.89 -8.20
C PRO A 203 10.91 4.61 -8.65
N GLN A 204 12.15 4.36 -8.21
CA GLN A 204 12.91 3.17 -8.58
C GLN A 204 12.30 1.85 -8.04
N TYR A 205 11.63 1.90 -6.88
CA TYR A 205 10.97 0.72 -6.31
C TYR A 205 9.62 0.45 -6.98
N ILE A 206 8.97 1.48 -7.52
CA ILE A 206 7.73 1.32 -8.30
C ILE A 206 8.01 0.48 -9.55
N ASP A 207 9.10 0.75 -10.27
CA ASP A 207 9.43 0.01 -11.50
C ASP A 207 9.77 -1.46 -11.18
N LEU A 208 10.48 -1.73 -10.07
CA LEU A 208 10.68 -3.09 -9.58
C LEU A 208 9.36 -3.79 -9.20
N ALA A 209 8.46 -3.09 -8.51
CA ALA A 209 7.17 -3.63 -8.12
C ALA A 209 6.27 -3.93 -9.31
N LEU A 210 6.24 -3.07 -10.33
CA LEU A 210 5.51 -3.35 -11.58
C LEU A 210 6.10 -4.56 -12.31
N GLY A 211 7.42 -4.72 -12.31
CA GLY A 211 8.08 -5.93 -12.82
C GLY A 211 7.66 -7.20 -12.07
N GLU A 212 7.62 -7.16 -10.73
CA GLU A 212 7.15 -8.29 -9.92
C GLU A 212 5.65 -8.56 -10.13
N CYS A 213 4.81 -7.53 -10.22
CA CYS A 213 3.39 -7.67 -10.58
C CYS A 213 3.23 -8.40 -11.92
N HIS A 214 3.98 -7.99 -12.96
CA HIS A 214 3.95 -8.64 -14.26
C HIS A 214 4.40 -10.12 -14.17
N ARG A 215 5.44 -10.41 -13.37
CA ARG A 215 5.96 -11.76 -13.19
C ARG A 215 4.95 -12.69 -12.51
N VAL A 216 4.31 -12.25 -11.43
CA VAL A 216 3.40 -13.09 -10.64
C VAL A 216 1.98 -13.13 -11.21
N LEU A 217 1.60 -12.21 -12.09
CA LEU A 217 0.34 -12.29 -12.83
C LEU A 217 0.42 -13.37 -13.91
N ASP A 218 -0.64 -14.17 -14.02
CA ASP A 218 -0.86 -15.05 -15.16
C ASP A 218 -1.11 -14.22 -16.43
N GLU A 219 -0.97 -14.87 -17.58
CA GLU A 219 -1.18 -14.22 -18.88
C GLU A 219 -2.62 -13.73 -19.01
N GLY A 220 -2.79 -12.47 -19.44
CA GLY A 220 -4.09 -11.82 -19.46
C GLY A 220 -4.64 -11.44 -18.08
N GLY A 221 -3.88 -11.65 -17.00
CA GLY A 221 -4.26 -11.28 -15.63
C GLY A 221 -4.42 -9.76 -15.45
N LEU A 222 -5.21 -9.37 -14.46
CA LEU A 222 -5.62 -7.98 -14.24
C LEU A 222 -4.79 -7.28 -13.15
N LEU A 223 -4.44 -6.02 -13.36
CA LEU A 223 -3.84 -5.14 -12.36
C LEU A 223 -4.73 -3.91 -12.19
N ALA A 224 -5.33 -3.75 -11.01
CA ALA A 224 -6.08 -2.55 -10.65
C ALA A 224 -5.26 -1.67 -9.70
N ILE A 225 -5.14 -0.40 -10.04
CA ILE A 225 -4.41 0.60 -9.26
C ILE A 225 -5.41 1.70 -8.84
N SER A 226 -5.39 2.09 -7.57
CA SER A 226 -6.17 3.21 -7.05
C SER A 226 -5.29 4.12 -6.23
N GLU A 227 -5.15 5.37 -6.64
CA GLU A 227 -4.20 6.30 -6.03
C GLU A 227 -4.87 7.66 -5.78
N PRO A 228 -4.31 8.52 -4.91
CA PRO A 228 -4.80 9.89 -4.76
C PRO A 228 -4.90 10.59 -6.13
N SER A 229 -5.97 11.32 -6.36
CA SER A 229 -6.17 12.03 -7.61
C SER A 229 -5.35 13.30 -7.65
N SER A 230 -4.68 13.56 -8.77
CA SER A 230 -3.99 14.84 -8.98
C SER A 230 -4.95 16.05 -8.99
N ILE A 231 -6.26 15.84 -9.12
CA ILE A 231 -7.26 16.92 -9.21
C ILE A 231 -7.23 17.80 -7.96
N GLN A 232 -7.23 17.22 -6.76
CA GLN A 232 -7.22 17.99 -5.50
C GLN A 232 -5.93 18.80 -5.30
N PHE A 233 -4.81 18.35 -5.88
CA PHE A 233 -3.54 19.07 -5.85
C PHE A 233 -3.51 20.23 -6.87
N LYS A 234 -3.94 19.97 -8.11
CA LYS A 234 -3.76 20.89 -9.25
C LYS A 234 -4.92 21.87 -9.46
N ALA A 235 -6.17 21.48 -9.18
CA ALA A 235 -7.34 22.31 -9.46
C ALA A 235 -7.45 23.52 -8.51
N SER A 236 -8.07 24.61 -8.96
CA SER A 236 -8.31 25.79 -8.12
C SER A 236 -9.36 25.52 -7.04
N TRP A 237 -9.38 26.30 -5.95
CA TRP A 237 -10.43 26.21 -4.92
C TRP A 237 -11.83 26.39 -5.50
N TRP A 238 -12.00 27.30 -6.46
CA TRP A 238 -13.27 27.55 -7.12
C TRP A 238 -13.70 26.36 -7.98
N THR A 239 -12.78 25.75 -8.74
CA THR A 239 -13.05 24.52 -9.50
C THR A 239 -13.49 23.39 -8.57
N MET A 240 -12.78 23.20 -7.45
CA MET A 240 -13.11 22.16 -6.47
C MET A 240 -14.50 22.35 -5.87
N LEU A 241 -14.83 23.58 -5.44
CA LEU A 241 -16.16 23.90 -4.91
C LEU A 241 -17.25 23.72 -5.98
N LYS A 242 -17.04 24.21 -7.20
CA LYS A 242 -18.04 24.18 -8.28
C LYS A 242 -18.33 22.75 -8.75
N GLN A 243 -17.31 21.90 -8.89
CA GLN A 243 -17.47 20.54 -9.44
C GLN A 243 -17.79 19.50 -8.36
N TYR A 244 -17.31 19.69 -7.12
CA TYR A 244 -17.39 18.67 -6.08
C TYR A 244 -17.93 19.17 -4.73
N GLY A 245 -18.43 20.41 -4.68
CA GLY A 245 -19.03 20.99 -3.48
C GLY A 245 -18.06 21.08 -2.30
N PHE A 246 -18.62 20.94 -1.10
CA PHE A 246 -17.85 20.94 0.15
C PHE A 246 -16.78 19.84 0.18
N SER A 247 -17.09 18.65 -0.37
CA SER A 247 -16.12 17.55 -0.42
C SER A 247 -14.86 17.93 -1.21
N GLY A 248 -14.99 18.71 -2.29
CA GLY A 248 -13.85 19.20 -3.05
C GLY A 248 -12.96 20.16 -2.26
N ILE A 249 -13.56 21.08 -1.50
CA ILE A 249 -12.81 21.97 -0.60
C ILE A 249 -12.08 21.13 0.45
N TYR A 250 -12.76 20.17 1.07
CA TYR A 250 -12.18 19.30 2.08
C TYR A 250 -10.95 18.54 1.56
N PHE A 251 -11.05 17.86 0.42
CA PHE A 251 -9.92 17.10 -0.15
C PHE A 251 -8.79 17.99 -0.63
N LYS A 252 -9.08 19.19 -1.13
CA LYS A 252 -8.04 20.17 -1.46
C LYS A 252 -7.33 20.69 -0.21
N TRP A 253 -8.06 20.91 0.88
CA TRP A 253 -7.46 21.27 2.17
C TRP A 253 -6.58 20.12 2.68
N LEU A 254 -7.11 18.89 2.69
CA LEU A 254 -6.39 17.69 3.14
C LEU A 254 -5.08 17.52 2.37
N ALA A 255 -5.13 17.59 1.04
CA ALA A 255 -3.97 17.48 0.16
C ALA A 255 -2.89 18.57 0.35
N ARG A 256 -3.23 19.71 0.96
CA ARG A 256 -2.26 20.78 1.28
C ARG A 256 -1.63 20.64 2.66
N HIS A 257 -2.24 19.85 3.56
CA HIS A 257 -1.84 19.75 4.96
C HIS A 257 -1.31 18.37 5.33
N VAL A 258 -1.72 17.32 4.62
CA VAL A 258 -1.10 16.00 4.71
C VAL A 258 0.18 16.03 3.86
N TYR A 259 1.30 15.78 4.53
CA TYR A 259 2.60 15.71 3.86
C TYR A 259 2.85 14.28 3.38
N GLU A 260 2.91 14.09 2.08
CA GLU A 260 3.23 12.80 1.43
C GLU A 260 4.41 13.03 0.47
N PRO A 261 5.61 12.53 0.80
CA PRO A 261 6.86 12.92 0.15
C PRO A 261 6.93 12.50 -1.32
N PHE A 262 6.31 11.38 -1.70
CA PHE A 262 6.42 10.82 -3.05
C PHE A 262 5.20 11.12 -3.94
N VAL A 263 4.09 11.62 -3.39
CA VAL A 263 2.91 12.06 -4.17
C VAL A 263 3.23 13.06 -5.29
N PRO A 264 4.07 14.10 -5.06
CA PRO A 264 4.44 15.01 -6.15
C PRO A 264 5.23 14.32 -7.26
N ALA A 265 6.06 13.32 -6.92
CA ALA A 265 6.81 12.54 -7.91
C ALA A 265 5.87 11.63 -8.70
N TRP A 266 4.96 10.93 -8.01
CA TRP A 266 3.91 10.11 -8.61
C TRP A 266 3.06 10.90 -9.62
N HIS A 267 2.57 12.09 -9.25
CA HIS A 267 1.73 12.93 -10.13
C HIS A 267 2.44 13.59 -11.32
N LYS A 268 3.75 13.42 -11.45
CA LYS A 268 4.53 13.80 -12.63
C LYS A 268 4.69 12.65 -13.63
N GLN A 269 4.36 11.43 -13.23
CA GLN A 269 4.49 10.26 -14.08
C GLN A 269 3.30 10.14 -15.03
N ASP A 270 3.57 9.61 -16.22
CA ASP A 270 2.54 9.08 -17.10
C ASP A 270 2.34 7.61 -16.73
N ILE A 271 1.26 7.32 -15.98
CA ILE A 271 0.97 5.97 -15.50
C ILE A 271 0.69 5.00 -16.65
N GLU A 272 0.09 5.48 -17.74
CA GLU A 272 -0.25 4.63 -18.88
C GLU A 272 1.02 4.24 -19.64
N GLN A 273 1.88 5.21 -19.94
CA GLN A 273 3.18 4.93 -20.55
C GLN A 273 4.04 4.02 -19.66
N ARG A 274 4.02 4.24 -18.34
CA ARG A 274 4.78 3.43 -17.38
C ARG A 274 4.25 1.98 -17.31
N LEU A 275 2.94 1.78 -17.33
CA LEU A 275 2.34 0.44 -17.37
C LEU A 275 2.65 -0.27 -18.68
N GLN A 276 2.53 0.41 -19.82
CA GLN A 276 2.92 -0.12 -21.13
C GLN A 276 4.39 -0.55 -21.17
N GLY A 277 5.28 0.24 -20.59
CA GLY A 277 6.71 -0.09 -20.46
C GLY A 277 6.99 -1.37 -19.64
N HIS A 278 6.03 -1.82 -18.82
CA HIS A 278 6.10 -3.04 -18.04
C HIS A 278 5.21 -4.16 -18.58
N GLY A 279 4.76 -4.07 -19.84
CA GLY A 279 3.98 -5.13 -20.49
C GLY A 279 2.50 -5.16 -20.07
N PHE A 280 1.92 -4.00 -19.76
CA PHE A 280 0.49 -3.88 -19.45
C PHE A 280 -0.25 -3.04 -20.48
N GLU A 281 -1.43 -3.50 -20.88
CA GLU A 281 -2.41 -2.76 -21.65
C GLU A 281 -3.42 -2.10 -20.70
N VAL A 282 -3.58 -0.78 -20.79
CA VAL A 282 -4.55 -0.05 -19.96
C VAL A 282 -5.96 -0.18 -20.53
N LEU A 283 -6.87 -0.72 -19.74
CA LEU A 283 -8.28 -0.93 -20.10
C LEU A 283 -9.17 0.20 -19.59
N ILE A 284 -8.90 0.68 -18.38
CA ILE A 284 -9.63 1.78 -17.74
C ILE A 284 -8.59 2.76 -17.18
N ASN A 285 -8.78 4.05 -17.44
CA ASN A 285 -7.97 5.12 -16.87
C ASN A 285 -8.90 6.26 -16.44
N ARG A 286 -9.43 6.18 -15.21
CA ARG A 286 -10.45 7.10 -14.71
C ARG A 286 -9.89 8.00 -13.62
N ARG A 287 -9.70 9.26 -13.96
CA ARG A 287 -9.28 10.30 -13.03
C ARG A 287 -10.51 10.93 -12.34
N GLY A 288 -10.84 10.42 -11.16
CA GLY A 288 -11.93 10.90 -10.31
C GLY A 288 -11.46 11.83 -9.19
N MET A 289 -12.30 12.03 -8.18
CA MET A 289 -11.96 12.73 -6.94
C MET A 289 -12.69 12.05 -5.76
N PRO A 290 -11.96 11.62 -4.72
CA PRO A 290 -10.55 11.92 -4.43
C PRO A 290 -9.51 11.02 -5.11
N GLU A 291 -9.91 10.03 -5.91
CA GLU A 291 -9.04 8.97 -6.42
C GLU A 291 -8.90 8.95 -7.95
N HIS A 292 -7.75 8.46 -8.41
CA HIS A 292 -7.49 8.07 -9.79
C HIS A 292 -7.40 6.55 -9.82
N THR A 293 -8.28 5.91 -10.59
CA THR A 293 -8.34 4.46 -10.75
C THR A 293 -7.89 4.05 -12.14
N VAL A 294 -7.07 3.00 -12.21
CA VAL A 294 -6.58 2.40 -13.46
C VAL A 294 -6.81 0.90 -13.39
N LEU A 295 -7.35 0.31 -14.46
CA LEU A 295 -7.38 -1.13 -14.67
C LEU A 295 -6.51 -1.43 -15.88
N ALA A 296 -5.56 -2.34 -15.73
CA ALA A 296 -4.71 -2.80 -16.80
C ALA A 296 -4.70 -4.31 -16.87
N ARG A 297 -4.36 -4.84 -18.04
CA ARG A 297 -4.24 -6.27 -18.31
C ARG A 297 -2.80 -6.56 -18.70
N LYS A 298 -2.24 -7.65 -18.16
CA LYS A 298 -0.94 -8.15 -18.58
C LYS A 298 -1.01 -8.59 -20.05
N CYS A 299 -0.14 -8.05 -20.88
CA CYS A 299 -0.01 -8.43 -22.28
C CYS A 299 0.51 -9.87 -22.38
N THR A 300 -0.08 -10.66 -23.25
CA THR A 300 0.45 -11.99 -23.60
C THR A 300 1.69 -11.83 -24.46
N LEU A 301 2.82 -12.39 -24.00
CA LEU A 301 4.04 -12.53 -24.81
C LEU A 301 3.87 -13.56 -25.92
#